data_AF-A0A2W5Q6M8-F1
#
_entry.id   AF-A0A2W5Q6M8-F1
#
_cell.length_a   1.000
_cell.length_b   1.000
_cell.length_c   1.000
_cell.angle_alpha   90.00
_cell.angle_beta   90.00
_cell.angle_gamma   90.00
#
_symmetry.space_group_name_H-M   'P 1'
#
loop_
_entity.id
_entity.type
_entity.pdbx_description
1 polymer ?
#
loop_
_entity_poly.entity_id
_entity_poly.type
_entity_poly.pdbx_seq_one_letter_code
_entity_poly.pdbx_strand_id
1 'polypeptide(L)'
;MKSIFSRLVPFAALFLVVQTAVRCAFLWYSADHFVGEATSLTAAFALGLVFDLGVFVYYALPILFYALLLPQRLQGTQLDKNISTGIFFVFSYILLFTAVGEYFFWDEFESRYNFIAVDYL
;
A
#
# COMPACT_ATOMS: atom_id res chain seq x y z
N MET A 1 -24.90 5.05 -12.29
CA MET A 1 -24.08 5.70 -11.25
C MET A 1 -22.86 4.83 -11.00
N LYS A 2 -21.63 5.33 -11.13
CA LYS A 2 -20.45 4.53 -10.76
C LYS A 2 -20.48 4.30 -9.24
N SER A 3 -20.22 3.06 -8.83
CA SER A 3 -20.17 2.69 -7.41
C SER A 3 -19.09 3.50 -6.68
N ILE A 4 -19.31 3.85 -5.41
CA ILE A 4 -18.30 4.55 -4.59
C ILE A 4 -16.96 3.80 -4.55
N PHE A 5 -17.03 2.47 -4.60
CA PHE A 5 -15.88 1.58 -4.67
C PHE A 5 -15.04 1.76 -5.94
N SER A 6 -15.62 2.25 -7.05
CA SER A 6 -14.84 2.51 -8.27
C SER A 6 -13.82 3.63 -8.08
N ARG A 7 -13.99 4.49 -7.08
CA ARG A 7 -13.01 5.55 -6.74
C ARG A 7 -11.74 4.98 -6.12
N LEU A 8 -11.80 3.78 -5.52
CA LEU A 8 -10.67 3.14 -4.86
C LEU A 8 -9.73 2.41 -5.82
N VAL A 9 -10.21 2.05 -7.01
CA VAL A 9 -9.45 1.27 -8.00
C VAL A 9 -8.04 1.83 -8.28
N PRO A 10 -7.85 3.13 -8.59
CA PRO A 10 -6.50 3.65 -8.84
C PRO A 10 -5.59 3.58 -7.61
N PHE A 11 -6.14 3.76 -6.41
CA PHE A 11 -5.38 3.66 -5.16
C PHE A 11 -4.96 2.22 -4.89
N ALA A 12 -5.89 1.26 -5.05
CA ALA A 12 -5.63 -0.16 -4.87
C ALA A 12 -4.60 -0.67 -5.88
N ALA A 13 -4.73 -0.27 -7.15
CA ALA A 13 -3.78 -0.64 -8.19
C ALA A 13 -2.38 -0.12 -7.88
N LEU A 14 -2.24 1.17 -7.56
CA LEU A 14 -0.94 1.75 -7.21
C LEU A 14 -0.35 1.07 -5.96
N PHE A 15 -1.16 0.88 -4.92
CA PHE A 15 -0.74 0.21 -3.68
C PHE A 15 -0.18 -1.17 -3.95
N LEU A 16 -0.95 -2.04 -4.61
CA LEU A 16 -0.54 -3.43 -4.88
C LEU A 16 0.69 -3.50 -5.79
N VAL A 17 0.80 -2.61 -6.78
CA VAL A 17 2.00 -2.51 -7.65
C VAL A 17 3.23 -2.16 -6.82
N VAL A 18 3.16 -1.13 -5.98
CA VAL A 18 4.31 -0.72 -5.14
C VAL A 18 4.67 -1.81 -4.13
N GLN A 19 3.69 -2.39 -3.43
CA GLN A 19 3.93 -3.44 -2.44
C GLN A 19 4.55 -4.70 -3.07
N THR A 20 4.08 -5.09 -4.25
CA THR A 20 4.67 -6.21 -5.01
C THR A 20 6.08 -5.87 -5.48
N ALA A 21 6.31 -4.65 -5.95
CA ALA A 21 7.64 -4.21 -6.38
C ALA A 21 8.65 -4.23 -5.22
N VAL A 22 8.26 -3.73 -4.04
CA VAL A 22 9.09 -3.79 -2.82
C VAL A 22 9.41 -5.24 -2.44
N ARG A 23 8.41 -6.13 -2.46
CA ARG A 23 8.61 -7.56 -2.17
C ARG A 23 9.57 -8.22 -3.16
N CYS A 24 9.45 -7.92 -4.45
CA CYS A 24 10.39 -8.40 -5.46
C CYS A 24 11.81 -7.83 -5.26
N ALA A 25 11.93 -6.55 -4.89
CA ALA A 25 13.21 -5.92 -4.61
C ALA A 25 13.91 -6.59 -3.42
N PHE A 26 13.20 -6.90 -2.33
CA PHE A 26 13.79 -7.59 -1.18
C PHE A 26 14.11 -9.06 -1.44
N LEU A 27 13.29 -9.75 -2.24
CA LEU A 27 13.62 -11.09 -2.71
C LEU A 27 14.93 -11.08 -3.50
N TRP A 28 15.12 -10.10 -4.37
CA TRP A 28 16.36 -9.92 -5.12
C TRP A 28 17.53 -9.57 -4.20
N TYR A 29 17.35 -8.61 -3.29
CA TYR A 29 18.36 -8.17 -2.35
C TYR A 29 18.87 -9.30 -1.45
N SER A 30 17.97 -10.20 -1.04
CA SER A 30 18.27 -11.29 -0.12
C SER A 30 18.42 -12.65 -0.83
N ALA A 31 18.57 -12.66 -2.16
CA ALA A 31 18.59 -13.88 -2.95
C ALA A 31 19.73 -14.84 -2.55
N ASP A 32 20.90 -14.29 -2.20
CA ASP A 32 22.07 -15.07 -1.80
C ASP A 32 21.90 -15.79 -0.46
N HIS A 33 20.97 -15.31 0.39
CA HIS A 33 20.67 -15.88 1.70
C HIS A 33 19.43 -16.79 1.68
N PHE A 34 18.76 -16.93 0.54
CA PHE A 34 17.53 -17.69 0.44
C PHE A 34 17.81 -19.20 0.30
N VAL A 35 17.55 -19.96 1.37
CA VAL A 35 17.69 -21.43 1.41
C VAL A 35 16.32 -22.14 1.28
N GLY A 36 15.29 -21.45 0.80
CA GLY A 36 13.91 -21.96 0.75
C GLY A 36 13.54 -22.71 -0.54
N GLU A 37 12.53 -23.60 -0.46
CA GLU A 37 11.93 -24.25 -1.62
C GLU A 37 11.00 -23.28 -2.39
N ALA A 38 10.73 -23.53 -3.68
CA ALA A 38 9.83 -22.71 -4.49
C ALA A 38 8.40 -22.58 -3.91
N THR A 39 7.95 -23.57 -3.15
CA THR A 39 6.68 -23.59 -2.40
C THR A 39 6.66 -22.57 -1.25
N SER A 40 7.80 -22.29 -0.62
CA SER A 40 7.92 -21.27 0.43
C SER A 40 7.78 -19.85 -0.15
N LEU A 41 8.23 -19.66 -1.40
CA LEU A 41 8.12 -18.37 -2.10
C LEU A 41 6.67 -18.05 -2.48
N THR A 42 5.94 -19.03 -3.03
CA THR A 42 4.52 -18.83 -3.38
C THR A 42 3.69 -18.55 -2.12
N ALA A 43 3.95 -19.27 -1.03
CA ALA A 43 3.32 -19.01 0.26
C ALA A 43 3.63 -17.59 0.78
N ALA A 44 4.89 -17.14 0.68
CA ALA A 44 5.29 -15.80 1.11
C ALA A 44 4.58 -14.68 0.32
N PHE A 45 4.45 -14.82 -1.00
CA PHE A 45 3.71 -13.85 -1.83
C PHE A 45 2.21 -13.89 -1.56
N ALA A 46 1.61 -15.08 -1.38
CA ALA A 46 0.20 -15.21 -1.07
C ALA A 46 -0.14 -14.60 0.29
N LEU A 47 0.63 -14.92 1.33
CA LEU A 47 0.46 -14.34 2.66
C LEU A 47 0.74 -12.84 2.65
N GLY A 48 1.77 -12.41 1.92
CA GLY A 48 2.08 -11.00 1.68
C GLY A 48 0.89 -10.24 1.07
N LEU A 49 0.22 -10.83 0.07
CA LEU A 49 -0.97 -10.24 -0.54
C LEU A 49 -2.13 -10.10 0.48
N VAL A 50 -2.33 -11.09 1.36
CA VAL A 50 -3.34 -11.00 2.41
C VAL A 50 -3.05 -9.84 3.36
N PHE A 51 -1.79 -9.66 3.77
CA PHE A 51 -1.38 -8.51 4.58
C PHE A 51 -1.55 -7.18 3.83
N ASP A 52 -1.15 -7.12 2.55
CA ASP A 52 -1.30 -5.94 1.71
C ASP A 52 -2.79 -5.52 1.63
N LEU A 53 -3.70 -6.48 1.44
CA LEU A 53 -5.14 -6.20 1.44
C LEU A 53 -5.63 -5.68 2.80
N GLY A 54 -5.15 -6.27 3.90
CA GLY A 54 -5.46 -5.81 5.25
C GLY A 54 -5.01 -4.37 5.49
N VAL A 55 -3.77 -4.02 5.09
CA VAL A 55 -3.23 -2.66 5.19
C VAL A 55 -4.01 -1.70 4.28
N PHE A 56 -4.36 -2.12 3.06
CA PHE A 56 -5.08 -1.27 2.13
C PHE A 56 -6.47 -0.87 2.64
N VAL A 57 -7.14 -1.72 3.42
CA VAL A 57 -8.42 -1.35 4.07
C VAL A 57 -8.26 -0.07 4.90
N TYR A 58 -7.17 0.05 5.67
CA TYR A 58 -6.92 1.25 6.48
C TYR A 58 -6.64 2.49 5.62
N TYR A 59 -5.93 2.35 4.50
CA TYR A 59 -5.74 3.44 3.53
C TYR A 59 -7.03 3.82 2.81
N ALA A 60 -7.93 2.86 2.56
CA ALA A 60 -9.20 3.10 1.88
C ALA A 60 -10.19 3.87 2.75
N LEU A 61 -10.14 3.73 4.08
CA LEU A 61 -11.05 4.40 5.02
C LEU A 61 -11.15 5.93 4.79
N PRO A 62 -10.07 6.73 4.86
CA PRO A 62 -10.17 8.18 4.67
C PRO A 62 -10.69 8.57 3.28
N ILE A 63 -10.38 7.79 2.25
CA ILE A 63 -10.85 8.03 0.87
C ILE A 63 -12.36 7.77 0.78
N LEU A 64 -12.84 6.70 1.41
CA LEU A 64 -14.27 6.38 1.49
C LEU A 64 -15.02 7.42 2.32
N PHE A 65 -14.47 7.88 3.45
CA PHE A 65 -15.07 8.95 4.24
C PHE A 65 -15.21 10.24 3.44
N TYR A 66 -14.17 10.65 2.71
CA TYR A 66 -14.26 11.79 1.79
C TYR A 66 -15.39 11.61 0.77
N ALA A 67 -15.43 10.46 0.09
CA ALA A 67 -16.43 10.19 -0.95
C ALA A 67 -17.86 10.09 -0.39
N LEU A 68 -18.03 9.63 0.86
CA LEU A 68 -19.33 9.52 1.53
C LEU A 68 -19.85 10.88 2.00
N LEU A 69 -18.97 11.73 2.52
CA LEU A 69 -19.33 13.07 3.01
C LEU A 69 -19.56 14.07 1.87
N LEU A 70 -19.07 13.79 0.66
CA LEU A 70 -19.21 14.67 -0.49
C LEU A 70 -20.67 14.71 -0.98
N PRO A 71 -21.35 15.89 -0.96
CA PRO A 71 -22.72 16.03 -1.44
C PRO A 71 -22.86 15.58 -2.90
N GLN A 72 -23.95 14.87 -3.24
CA GLN A 72 -24.18 14.33 -4.59
C GLN A 72 -24.06 15.39 -5.70
N ARG A 73 -24.50 16.63 -5.43
CA ARG A 73 -24.40 17.76 -6.38
C ARG A 73 -22.96 18.18 -6.72
N LEU A 74 -22.00 17.87 -5.85
CA LEU A 74 -20.58 18.22 -6.04
C LEU A 74 -19.80 17.07 -6.69
N GLN A 75 -20.36 15.86 -6.75
CA GLN A 75 -19.70 14.70 -7.35
C GLN A 75 -19.46 14.92 -8.84
N GLY A 76 -18.21 14.75 -9.29
CA GLY A 76 -17.80 14.94 -10.68
C GLY A 76 -17.55 16.40 -11.09
N THR A 77 -17.79 17.37 -10.21
CA THR A 77 -17.43 18.77 -10.45
C THR A 77 -15.90 18.97 -10.48
N GLN A 78 -15.43 20.12 -10.96
CA GLN A 78 -14.00 20.43 -10.95
C GLN A 78 -13.40 20.44 -9.53
N LEU A 79 -14.19 20.83 -8.53
CA LEU A 79 -13.79 20.79 -7.12
C LEU A 79 -13.54 19.34 -6.66
N ASP A 80 -14.47 18.42 -6.92
CA ASP A 80 -14.29 17.00 -6.58
C ASP A 80 -13.08 16.38 -7.28
N LYS A 81 -12.87 16.72 -8.57
CA LYS A 81 -11.69 16.27 -9.31
C LYS A 81 -10.40 16.77 -8.67
N ASN A 82 -10.29 18.07 -8.38
CA ASN A 82 -9.08 18.65 -7.78
C ASN A 82 -8.80 18.05 -6.40
N ILE A 83 -9.82 17.89 -5.55
CA ILE A 83 -9.64 17.29 -4.22
C ILE A 83 -9.25 15.82 -4.34
N SER A 84 -9.92 15.03 -5.20
CA SER A 84 -9.59 13.62 -5.42
C SER A 84 -8.15 13.46 -5.94
N THR A 85 -7.69 14.32 -6.85
CA THR A 85 -6.31 14.35 -7.31
C THR A 85 -5.33 14.71 -6.19
N GLY A 86 -5.67 15.68 -5.34
CA GLY A 86 -4.87 16.02 -4.16
C GLY A 86 -4.74 14.86 -3.18
N ILE A 87 -5.84 14.16 -2.89
CA ILE A 87 -5.85 12.95 -2.05
C ILE A 87 -4.97 11.86 -2.68
N PHE A 88 -5.10 11.63 -3.98
CA PHE A 88 -4.27 10.66 -4.71
C PHE A 88 -2.79 11.01 -4.67
N PHE A 89 -2.44 12.29 -4.81
CA PHE A 89 -1.07 12.75 -4.71
C PHE A 89 -0.49 12.50 -3.32
N VAL A 90 -1.19 12.92 -2.25
CA VAL A 90 -0.75 12.69 -0.86
C VAL A 90 -0.60 11.21 -0.56
N PHE A 91 -1.57 10.40 -0.98
CA PHE A 91 -1.51 8.94 -0.86
C PHE A 91 -0.27 8.36 -1.55
N SER A 92 -0.01 8.76 -2.80
CA SER A 92 1.13 8.27 -3.58
C SER A 92 2.45 8.68 -2.94
N TYR A 93 2.54 9.92 -2.44
CA TYR A 93 3.71 10.41 -1.73
C TYR A 93 4.00 9.59 -0.48
N ILE A 94 3.00 9.39 0.39
CA ILE A 94 3.16 8.59 1.63
C ILE A 94 3.56 7.16 1.29
N LEU A 95 2.93 6.55 0.28
CA LEU A 95 3.20 5.19 -0.15
C LEU A 95 4.65 5.03 -0.64
N LEU A 96 5.12 5.94 -1.51
CA LEU A 96 6.48 5.88 -2.05
C LEU A 96 7.53 6.23 -0.99
N PHE A 97 7.25 7.21 -0.12
CA PHE A 97 8.13 7.54 0.99
C PHE A 97 8.29 6.34 1.93
N THR A 98 7.19 5.67 2.27
CA THR A 98 7.20 4.44 3.08
C THR A 98 8.00 3.34 2.38
N ALA A 99 7.81 3.14 1.07
CA ALA A 99 8.54 2.12 0.31
C ALA A 99 10.06 2.36 0.31
N VAL A 100 10.50 3.62 0.22
CA VAL A 100 11.93 3.97 0.35
C VAL A 100 12.40 3.80 1.79
N GLY A 101 11.60 4.18 2.78
CA GLY A 101 11.91 3.98 4.18
C GLY A 101 12.08 2.50 4.54
N GLU A 102 11.26 1.62 3.94
CA GLU A 102 11.37 0.17 4.14
C GLU A 102 12.72 -0.37 3.72
N TYR A 103 13.39 0.22 2.73
CA TYR A 103 14.73 -0.21 2.34
C TYR A 103 15.74 -0.06 3.50
N PHE A 104 15.75 1.10 4.16
CA PHE A 104 16.62 1.33 5.32
C PHE A 104 16.23 0.45 6.51
N PHE A 105 14.93 0.20 6.69
CA PHE A 105 14.46 -0.68 7.75
C PHE A 105 14.83 -2.15 7.51
N TRP A 106 14.78 -2.59 6.25
CA TRP A 106 15.20 -3.93 5.86
C TRP A 106 16.69 -4.14 6.08
N ASP A 107 17.52 -3.13 5.80
CA ASP A 107 18.98 -3.21 6.01
C ASP A 107 19.34 -3.43 7.49
N GLU A 108 18.57 -2.85 8.41
CA GLU A 108 18.80 -2.98 9.86
C GLU A 108 18.17 -4.25 10.46
N PHE A 109 16.97 -4.62 10.01
CA PHE A 109 16.15 -5.64 10.70
C PHE A 109 15.81 -6.87 9.86
N GLU A 110 16.19 -6.90 8.58
CA GLU A 110 15.88 -7.98 7.63
C GLU A 110 14.38 -8.35 7.61
N SER A 111 13.53 -7.36 7.88
CA SER A 111 12.09 -7.51 8.01
C SER A 111 11.37 -6.32 7.38
N ARG A 112 10.11 -6.51 7.00
CA ARG A 112 9.25 -5.38 6.60
C ARG A 112 8.74 -4.66 7.84
N TYR A 113 8.25 -3.44 7.66
CA TYR A 113 7.66 -2.67 8.76
C TYR A 113 6.64 -3.47 9.57
N ASN A 114 6.89 -3.51 10.87
CA ASN A 114 6.14 -4.22 11.90
C ASN A 114 6.33 -3.48 13.25
N PHE A 115 5.78 -4.02 14.33
CA PHE A 115 5.77 -3.37 15.65
C PHE A 115 7.06 -3.56 16.48
N ILE A 116 8.22 -3.84 15.87
CA ILE A 116 9.45 -4.16 16.65
C ILE A 116 9.92 -2.95 17.49
N ALA A 117 9.55 -1.71 17.16
CA ALA A 117 9.87 -0.55 18.00
C ALA A 117 9.32 -0.66 19.45
N VAL A 118 8.28 -1.48 19.68
CA VAL A 118 7.76 -1.76 21.02
C VAL A 118 8.67 -2.71 21.80
N ASP A 119 9.43 -3.58 21.11
CA ASP A 119 10.34 -4.55 21.73
C ASP A 119 11.74 -3.95 22.03
N TYR A 120 12.03 -2.73 21.55
CA TYR A 120 13.32 -2.03 21.74
C TYR A 120 13.31 -0.97 22.86
N LEU A 121 12.20 -0.74 23.54
CA LEU A 121 12.06 0.19 24.68
C LEU A 121 12.04 -0.54 26.02
#